data_AF-A0A6C0HET9-F1
#
_entry.id   AF-A0A6C0HET9-F1
#
_cell.length_a   1.000
_cell.length_b   1.000
_cell.length_c   1.000
_cell.angle_alpha   90.00
_cell.angle_beta   90.00
_cell.angle_gamma   90.00
#
_symmetry.space_group_name_H-M   'P 1'
#
loop_
_entity.id
_entity.type
_entity.pdbx_description
1 polymer ?
#
loop_
_entity_poly.entity_id
_entity_poly.type
_entity_poly.pdbx_seq_one_letter_code
_entity_poly.pdbx_strand_id
1 'polypeptide(L)'
;MKIFPIRLTPQNINEFSSFHIKRQSYYLKKMIYEWMISPAFESRCFDLQMLPKYPQDTLDNICKELNELGWKTKLAFANSALYIYKEDENPCRWEFEEM
;
A
#
# COMPACT_ATOMS: atom_id res chain seq x y z
N MET A 1 13.17 21.18 6.34
CA MET A 1 12.66 21.77 5.08
C MET A 1 12.49 20.66 4.05
N LYS A 2 11.35 20.59 3.36
CA LYS A 2 11.14 19.63 2.24
C LYS A 2 11.94 20.15 1.04
N ILE A 3 13.03 19.47 0.68
CA ILE A 3 13.87 19.84 -0.46
C ILE A 3 13.08 19.54 -1.75
N PHE A 4 12.97 20.51 -2.65
CA PHE A 4 12.33 20.33 -3.95
C PHE A 4 13.17 19.37 -4.81
N PRO A 5 12.58 18.38 -5.50
CA PRO A 5 13.36 17.36 -6.18
C PRO A 5 14.17 17.95 -7.33
N ILE A 6 15.49 17.74 -7.28
CA ILE A 6 16.48 18.11 -8.31
C ILE A 6 16.19 17.42 -9.66
N ARG A 7 15.40 16.33 -9.64
CA ARG A 7 15.12 15.48 -10.80
C ARG A 7 13.95 15.95 -11.67
N LEU A 8 13.27 17.05 -11.34
CA LEU A 8 12.22 17.60 -12.20
C LEU A 8 12.80 18.72 -13.05
N THR A 9 13.37 18.37 -14.21
CA THR A 9 13.91 19.35 -15.15
C THR A 9 13.11 19.31 -16.46
N PRO A 10 13.09 20.40 -17.26
CA PRO A 10 12.40 20.38 -18.56
C PRO A 10 12.86 19.24 -19.48
N GLN A 11 14.11 18.80 -19.33
CA GLN A 11 14.73 17.76 -20.16
C GLN A 11 14.13 16.36 -19.92
N ASN A 12 13.52 16.10 -18.77
CA ASN A 12 12.94 14.80 -18.43
C ASN A 12 11.44 14.88 -18.14
N ILE A 13 10.74 15.82 -18.77
CA ILE A 13 9.28 15.99 -18.65
C ILE A 13 8.51 14.70 -18.96
N ASN A 14 8.99 13.91 -19.93
CA ASN A 14 8.38 12.62 -20.30
C ASN A 14 8.43 11.60 -19.14
N GLU A 15 9.36 11.75 -18.20
CA GLU A 15 9.50 10.88 -17.03
C GLU A 15 8.68 11.35 -15.83
N PHE A 16 8.09 12.56 -15.86
CA PHE A 16 7.38 13.14 -14.71
C PHE A 16 6.24 12.26 -14.21
N SER A 17 5.48 11.64 -15.12
CA SER A 17 4.41 10.71 -14.76
C SER A 17 4.96 9.53 -13.94
N SER A 18 6.09 8.95 -14.38
CA SER A 18 6.75 7.86 -13.66
C SER A 18 7.27 8.31 -12.28
N PHE A 19 7.81 9.52 -12.17
CA PHE A 19 8.25 10.08 -10.88
C PHE A 19 7.08 10.34 -9.94
N HIS A 20 5.95 10.80 -10.47
CA HIS A 20 4.74 10.99 -9.71
C HIS A 20 4.24 9.65 -9.14
N ILE A 21 4.13 8.61 -9.97
CA ILE A 21 3.71 7.27 -9.55
C ILE A 21 4.68 6.70 -8.49
N LYS A 22 6.00 6.79 -8.70
CA LYS A 22 7.00 6.36 -7.72
C LYS A 22 6.84 7.08 -6.38
N ARG A 23 6.59 8.38 -6.42
CA ARG A 23 6.37 9.20 -5.22
C ARG A 23 5.09 8.79 -4.49
N GLN A 24 4.00 8.55 -5.22
CA GLN A 24 2.73 8.07 -4.66
C GLN A 24 2.91 6.70 -4.00
N SER A 25 3.61 5.77 -4.65
CA SER A 25 3.96 4.46 -4.07
C SER A 25 4.76 4.60 -2.78
N TYR A 26 5.77 5.49 -2.75
CA TYR A 26 6.56 5.73 -1.55
C TYR A 26 5.72 6.27 -0.38
N TYR A 27 4.79 7.20 -0.64
CA TYR A 27 3.90 7.70 0.40
C TYR A 27 2.96 6.62 0.92
N LEU A 28 2.37 5.80 0.04
CA LEU A 28 1.50 4.70 0.45
C LEU A 28 2.26 3.71 1.33
N LYS A 29 3.46 3.28 0.90
CA LYS A 29 4.33 2.41 1.70
C LYS A 29 4.57 3.00 3.08
N LYS A 30 4.98 4.27 3.14
CA LYS A 30 5.22 4.97 4.40
C LYS A 30 3.98 4.92 5.31
N MET A 31 2.79 5.21 4.77
CA MET A 31 1.54 5.18 5.54
C MET A 31 1.22 3.78 6.08
N ILE A 32 1.39 2.75 5.25
CA ILE A 32 1.19 1.36 5.67
C ILE A 32 2.17 1.01 6.80
N TYR A 33 3.47 1.30 6.65
CA TYR A 33 4.46 1.04 7.69
C TYR A 33 4.16 1.80 9.00
N GLU A 34 3.80 3.08 8.92
CA GLU A 34 3.42 3.87 10.10
C GLU A 34 2.15 3.33 10.77
N TRP A 35 1.18 2.86 9.99
CA TRP A 35 0.00 2.18 10.52
C TRP A 35 0.35 0.84 11.19
N MET A 36 1.24 0.04 10.60
CA MET A 36 1.65 -1.27 11.14
C MET A 36 2.32 -1.20 12.51
N ILE A 37 2.98 -0.08 12.83
CA ILE A 37 3.58 0.16 14.14
C ILE A 37 2.66 0.91 15.11
N SER A 38 1.46 1.29 14.66
CA SER A 38 0.47 1.98 15.47
C SER A 38 -0.46 0.98 16.17
N PRO A 39 -1.15 1.39 17.26
CA PRO A 39 -2.18 0.56 17.89
C PRO A 39 -3.31 0.17 16.93
N ALA A 40 -3.54 0.94 15.87
CA ALA A 40 -4.57 0.63 14.87
C ALA A 40 -4.24 -0.62 14.03
N PHE A 41 -3.02 -1.16 14.11
CA PHE A 41 -2.65 -2.40 13.43
C PHE A 41 -3.39 -3.63 13.97
N GLU A 42 -3.99 -3.55 15.17
CA GLU A 42 -4.79 -4.63 15.74
C GLU A 42 -5.93 -5.09 14.82
N SER A 43 -6.50 -4.18 14.02
CA SER A 43 -7.55 -4.52 13.05
C SER A 43 -7.04 -5.37 11.88
N ARG A 44 -5.72 -5.33 11.62
CA ARG A 44 -5.03 -5.96 10.48
C ARG A 44 -5.60 -5.56 9.11
N CYS A 45 -6.44 -4.54 9.08
CA CYS A 45 -7.10 -4.01 7.89
C CYS A 45 -6.70 -2.56 7.71
N PHE A 46 -5.94 -2.29 6.65
CA PHE A 46 -5.59 -0.95 6.23
C PHE A 46 -6.62 -0.46 5.20
N ASP A 47 -7.32 0.61 5.54
CA ASP A 47 -8.34 1.21 4.67
C ASP A 47 -7.68 2.02 3.54
N LEU A 48 -7.95 1.62 2.29
CA LEU A 48 -7.48 2.32 1.09
C LEU A 48 -8.55 3.28 0.54
N GLN A 49 -9.80 3.25 1.02
CA GLN A 49 -10.91 4.09 0.52
C GLN A 49 -10.68 5.57 0.74
N MET A 50 -10.06 5.93 1.88
CA MET A 50 -9.76 7.31 2.24
C MET A 50 -8.57 7.90 1.48
N LEU A 51 -7.90 7.09 0.65
CA LEU A 51 -6.70 7.47 -0.10
C LEU A 51 -7.04 7.73 -1.57
N PRO A 52 -6.20 8.52 -2.28
CA PRO A 52 -6.31 8.62 -3.73
C PRO A 52 -6.21 7.22 -4.35
N LYS A 53 -6.96 6.98 -5.43
CA LYS A 53 -6.93 5.70 -6.14
C LYS A 53 -5.51 5.42 -6.65
N TYR A 54 -4.88 4.40 -6.08
CA TYR A 54 -3.58 3.93 -6.55
C TYR A 54 -3.76 2.95 -7.71
N PRO A 55 -2.84 2.93 -8.70
CA PRO A 55 -2.82 1.89 -9.72
C PRO A 55 -2.69 0.50 -9.10
N GLN A 56 -3.35 -0.50 -9.68
CA GLN A 56 -3.30 -1.88 -9.18
C GLN A 56 -1.87 -2.39 -9.04
N ASP A 57 -1.03 -2.14 -10.04
CA ASP A 57 0.39 -2.50 -10.03
C ASP A 57 1.15 -1.93 -8.81
N THR A 58 0.73 -0.78 -8.29
CA THR A 58 1.34 -0.20 -7.09
C THR A 58 0.97 -1.00 -5.84
N LEU A 59 -0.30 -1.41 -5.72
CA LEU A 59 -0.78 -2.24 -4.62
C LEU A 59 -0.15 -3.63 -4.66
N ASP A 60 -0.07 -4.23 -5.85
CA ASP A 60 0.51 -5.56 -6.06
C ASP A 60 2.01 -5.57 -5.68
N ASN A 61 2.76 -4.54 -6.07
CA ASN A 61 4.17 -4.40 -5.69
C ASN A 61 4.35 -4.27 -4.17
N ILE A 62 3.47 -3.53 -3.49
CA ILE A 62 3.50 -3.41 -2.03
C ILE A 62 3.19 -4.76 -1.37
N CYS A 63 2.17 -5.47 -1.84
CA CYS A 63 1.83 -6.80 -1.36
C CYS A 63 3.00 -7.76 -1.52
N LYS A 64 3.66 -7.73 -2.68
CA LYS A 64 4.86 -8.53 -2.95
C LYS A 64 5.99 -8.22 -1.97
N GLU A 65 6.32 -6.94 -1.76
CA GLU A 65 7.38 -6.53 -0.82
C GLU A 65 7.06 -6.95 0.62
N LEU A 66 5.81 -6.82 1.06
CA LEU A 66 5.38 -7.28 2.38
C LEU A 66 5.50 -8.81 2.50
N ASN A 67 5.15 -9.54 1.45
CA ASN A 67 5.30 -11.00 1.39
C ASN A 67 6.77 -11.44 1.45
N GLU A 68 7.68 -10.71 0.81
CA GLU A 68 9.13 -10.93 0.90
C GLU A 68 9.67 -10.69 2.32
N LEU A 69 9.02 -9.81 3.10
CA LEU A 69 9.32 -9.58 4.51
C LEU A 69 8.66 -10.60 5.46
N GLY A 70 7.98 -11.62 4.93
CA GLY A 70 7.33 -12.69 5.71
C GLY A 70 5.91 -12.37 6.19
N TRP A 71 5.32 -11.26 5.75
CA TRP A 71 3.91 -10.98 6.00
C TRP A 71 3.03 -11.70 4.98
N LYS A 72 1.77 -11.95 5.32
CA LYS A 72 0.77 -12.33 4.32
C LYS A 72 -0.12 -11.12 4.05
N THR A 73 -0.45 -10.94 2.78
CA THR A 73 -1.27 -9.82 2.32
C THR A 73 -2.48 -10.30 1.54
N LYS A 74 -3.61 -9.62 1.68
CA LYS A 74 -4.82 -9.85 0.87
C LYS A 74 -5.51 -8.52 0.58
N LEU A 75 -5.72 -8.22 -0.70
CA LEU A 75 -6.59 -7.12 -1.11
C LEU A 75 -8.06 -7.59 -1.06
N ALA A 76 -8.94 -6.73 -0.57
CA ALA A 76 -10.37 -7.00 -0.44
C ALA A 76 -11.21 -5.81 -0.90
N PHE A 77 -12.52 -6.04 -1.00
CA PHE A 77 -13.52 -5.02 -1.33
C PHE A 77 -13.14 -4.20 -2.58
N ALA A 78 -12.86 -4.88 -3.70
CA ALA A 78 -12.44 -4.25 -4.95
C ALA A 78 -11.20 -3.33 -4.79
N ASN A 79 -10.18 -3.81 -4.07
CA ASN A 79 -8.91 -3.12 -3.78
C ASN A 79 -9.06 -1.87 -2.91
N SER A 80 -10.12 -1.83 -2.11
CA SER A 80 -10.37 -0.73 -1.17
C SER A 80 -9.88 -1.03 0.24
N ALA A 81 -9.42 -2.25 0.52
CA ALA A 81 -8.81 -2.62 1.80
C ALA A 81 -7.61 -3.54 1.58
N LEU A 82 -6.57 -3.35 2.39
CA LEU A 82 -5.39 -4.20 2.43
C LEU A 82 -5.29 -4.88 3.80
N TYR A 83 -5.42 -6.20 3.81
CA TYR A 83 -5.19 -7.01 5.00
C TYR A 83 -3.72 -7.41 5.11
N ILE A 84 -3.14 -7.28 6.30
CA ILE A 84 -1.75 -7.68 6.60
C ILE A 84 -1.73 -8.50 7.89
N TYR A 85 -1.24 -9.73 7.82
CA TYR A 85 -1.28 -10.69 8.93
C TYR A 85 -0.07 -11.64 8.91
N LYS A 86 0.20 -12.29 10.04
CA LYS A 86 1.27 -13.31 10.15
C LYS A 86 0.77 -14.66 9.64
N GLU A 87 1.70 -15.52 9.22
CA GLU A 87 1.41 -16.83 8.60
C GLU A 87 0.53 -17.75 9.48
N ASP A 88 0.70 -17.68 10.80
CA ASP A 88 -0.07 -18.47 11.77
C ASP A 88 -1.47 -17.91 12.06
N GLU A 89 -1.77 -16.72 11.54
CA GLU A 89 -2.99 -15.97 11.84
C GLU A 89 -3.79 -15.79 10.56
N ASN A 90 -4.17 -16.91 9.96
CA ASN A 90 -5.03 -16.90 8.79
C ASN A 90 -6.34 -16.14 9.12
N PRO A 91 -6.68 -15.06 8.38
CA PRO A 91 -7.96 -14.38 8.51
C PRO A 91 -9.14 -15.26 8.03
N CYS A 92 -8.97 -16.57 7.80
CA CYS A 92 -10.03 -17.54 7.50
C CYS A 92 -11.17 -17.66 8.53
N ARG A 93 -11.24 -16.80 9.56
CA ARG A 93 -12.47 -16.58 10.35
C ARG A 93 -13.33 -15.40 9.87
N TRP A 94 -12.90 -14.65 8.86
CA TRP A 94 -13.68 -13.60 8.20
C TRP A 94 -14.21 -14.11 6.85
N GLU A 95 -14.78 -15.32 6.86
CA GLU A 95 -15.76 -15.72 5.84
C GLU A 95 -16.91 -14.71 5.94
N PHE A 96 -16.78 -13.60 5.22
CA PHE A 96 -17.95 -12.92 4.71
C PHE A 96 -18.59 -13.95 3.81
N GLU A 97 -19.66 -14.57 4.31
CA GLU A 97 -20.71 -15.15 3.50
C GLU A 97 -20.90 -14.22 2.30
N GLU A 98 -20.39 -14.63 1.15
CA GLU A 98 -20.87 -14.13 -0.13
C GLU A 98 -22.32 -14.60 -0.23
N MET A 99 -23.23 -13.82 0.35
CA MET A 99 -24.66 -13.84 0.07
C MET A 99 -24.97 -12.84 -1.04
#